data_AF-A4I1V5-F1
#
_entry.id   AF-A4I1V5-F1
#
_cell.length_a   1.000
_cell.length_b   1.000
_cell.length_c   1.000
_cell.angle_alpha   90.00
_cell.angle_beta   90.00
_cell.angle_gamma   90.00
#
_symmetry.space_group_name_H-M   'P 1'
#
loop_
_entity.id
_entity.type
_entity.pdbx_description
1 polymer ?
#
loop_
_entity_poly.entity_id
_entity_poly.type
_entity_poly.pdbx_seq_one_letter_code
_entity_poly.pdbx_strand_id
1 'polypeptide(L)'
;MRHFFQCMSQALREHVLVPLSQLTWAEVLVAVSVGVLGGIFPVPFVTSLITLVIGYYLRCTATELVLASTVNFFCTPLQFALLPSLARLAGFLAQAEVDAFTAHALHESLRVGYTTFLRSCGRMIFYATVGWFFVAIPIVMVLRSVQRCILHRHVHKGMAE
;
A
#
# COMPACT_ATOMS: atom_id res chain seq x y z
N MET A 1 -36.35 8.47 -7.54
CA MET A 1 -34.90 8.50 -7.86
C MET A 1 -34.20 9.79 -7.41
N ARG A 2 -34.65 11.01 -7.75
CA ARG A 2 -33.97 12.26 -7.34
C ARG A 2 -33.70 12.37 -5.83
N HIS A 3 -34.70 12.07 -5.00
CA HIS A 3 -34.57 12.17 -3.53
C HIS A 3 -33.53 11.19 -2.97
N PHE A 4 -33.44 9.98 -3.53
CA PHE A 4 -32.42 8.99 -3.14
C PHE A 4 -31.01 9.47 -3.50
N PHE A 5 -30.85 10.06 -4.69
CA PHE A 5 -29.57 10.61 -5.13
C PHE A 5 -29.14 11.83 -4.29
N GLN A 6 -30.10 12.68 -3.88
CA GLN A 6 -29.85 13.81 -2.99
C GLN A 6 -29.46 13.35 -1.58
N CYS A 7 -30.17 12.37 -0.99
CA CYS A 7 -29.80 11.83 0.31
C CYS A 7 -28.42 11.16 0.27
N MET A 8 -28.13 10.39 -0.78
CA MET A 8 -26.82 9.75 -0.94
C MET A 8 -25.70 10.76 -1.12
N SER A 9 -25.91 11.82 -1.91
CA SER A 9 -24.91 12.86 -2.11
C SER A 9 -24.66 13.70 -0.86
N GLN A 10 -25.72 14.00 -0.08
CA GLN A 10 -25.59 14.63 1.22
C GLN A 10 -24.81 13.75 2.20
N ALA A 11 -25.15 12.46 2.30
CA ALA A 11 -24.43 11.52 3.16
C ALA A 11 -22.95 11.37 2.78
N LEU A 12 -22.65 11.25 1.48
CA LEU A 12 -21.26 11.23 0.99
C LEU A 12 -20.51 12.51 1.32
N ARG A 13 -21.16 13.66 1.12
CA ARG A 13 -20.55 14.95 1.41
C ARG A 13 -20.25 15.10 2.90
N GLU A 14 -21.20 14.78 3.76
CA GLU A 14 -21.06 14.95 5.22
C GLU A 14 -20.15 13.91 5.85
N HIS A 15 -20.19 12.64 5.42
CA HIS A 15 -19.41 11.57 6.05
C HIS A 15 -18.05 11.31 5.42
N VAL A 16 -17.81 11.75 4.19
CA VAL A 16 -16.55 11.50 3.48
C VAL A 16 -15.85 12.81 3.12
N LEU A 17 -16.55 13.71 2.42
CA LEU A 17 -15.92 14.92 1.88
C LEU A 17 -15.53 15.93 2.96
N VAL A 18 -16.43 16.20 3.92
CA VAL A 18 -16.17 17.14 5.03
C VAL A 18 -15.02 16.64 5.92
N PRO A 19 -14.99 15.38 6.38
CA PRO A 19 -13.86 14.87 7.16
C PRO A 19 -12.53 14.90 6.39
N LEU A 20 -12.54 14.57 5.09
CA LEU A 20 -11.34 14.65 4.26
C LEU A 20 -10.77 16.08 4.19
N SER A 21 -11.64 17.10 4.16
CA SER A 21 -11.22 18.50 4.14
C SER A 21 -10.60 18.99 5.46
N GLN A 22 -10.82 18.27 6.55
CA GLN A 22 -10.30 18.61 7.87
C GLN A 22 -8.95 17.93 8.18
N LEU A 23 -8.49 17.01 7.32
CA LEU A 23 -7.22 16.34 7.50
C LEU A 23 -6.06 17.32 7.34
N THR A 24 -5.11 17.23 8.26
CA THR A 24 -3.84 17.94 8.16
C THR A 24 -2.98 17.34 7.04
N TRP A 25 -2.04 18.14 6.51
CA TRP A 25 -1.10 17.66 5.49
C TRP A 25 -0.30 16.43 5.94
N ALA A 26 0.02 16.32 7.23
CA ALA A 26 0.73 15.17 7.78
C ALA A 26 -0.12 13.90 7.73
N GLU A 27 -1.40 13.98 8.08
CA GLU A 27 -2.35 12.87 8.03
C GLU A 27 -2.61 12.42 6.59
N VAL A 28 -2.75 13.36 5.64
CA VAL A 28 -2.86 13.05 4.22
C VAL A 28 -1.61 12.31 3.72
N LEU A 29 -0.42 12.78 4.08
CA LEU A 29 0.84 12.11 3.70
C LEU A 29 0.93 10.69 4.25
N VAL A 30 0.52 10.47 5.51
CA VAL A 30 0.46 9.13 6.10
C VAL A 30 -0.55 8.27 5.35
N ALA A 31 -1.78 8.75 5.16
CA ALA A 31 -2.83 8.01 4.48
C ALA A 31 -2.42 7.61 3.05
N VAL A 32 -1.86 8.54 2.28
CA VAL A 32 -1.34 8.26 0.93
C VAL A 32 -0.21 7.25 0.99
N SER A 33 0.74 7.38 1.92
CA SER A 33 1.86 6.44 2.05
C SER A 33 1.38 5.04 2.41
N VAL A 34 0.42 4.92 3.34
CA VAL A 34 -0.21 3.64 3.71
C VAL A 34 -0.93 3.02 2.51
N GLY A 35 -1.69 3.83 1.77
CA GLY A 35 -2.40 3.38 0.56
C GLY A 35 -1.46 2.90 -0.53
N VAL A 36 -0.36 3.63 -0.78
CA VAL A 36 0.66 3.21 -1.76
C VAL A 36 1.35 1.94 -1.30
N LEU A 37 1.81 1.86 -0.05
CA LEU A 37 2.49 0.69 0.49
C LEU A 37 1.62 -0.56 0.43
N GLY A 38 0.35 -0.46 0.83
CA GLY A 38 -0.60 -1.56 0.73
C GLY A 38 -0.94 -1.91 -0.72
N GLY A 39 -1.09 -0.91 -1.58
CA GLY A 39 -1.45 -1.07 -2.99
C GLY A 39 -0.38 -1.74 -3.84
N ILE A 40 0.90 -1.54 -3.50
CA ILE A 40 2.01 -2.21 -4.19
C ILE A 40 2.35 -3.58 -3.60
N PHE A 41 1.57 -4.10 -2.64
CA PHE A 41 1.80 -5.43 -2.07
C PHE A 41 1.60 -6.50 -3.16
N PRO A 42 2.55 -7.41 -3.41
CA PRO A 42 2.58 -8.22 -4.63
C PRO A 42 1.55 -9.36 -4.66
N VAL A 43 0.83 -9.64 -3.57
CA VAL A 43 -0.24 -10.65 -3.57
C VAL A 43 -1.58 -9.95 -3.85
N PRO A 44 -2.23 -10.23 -4.99
CA PRO A 44 -3.53 -9.66 -5.31
C PRO A 44 -4.58 -10.10 -4.29
N PHE A 45 -5.62 -9.28 -4.10
CA PHE A 45 -6.71 -9.47 -3.12
C PHE A 45 -6.31 -9.32 -1.63
N VAL A 46 -5.03 -9.37 -1.30
CA VAL A 46 -4.54 -9.18 0.08
C VAL A 46 -4.13 -7.72 0.33
N THR A 47 -4.01 -6.89 -0.71
CA THR A 47 -3.59 -5.47 -0.65
C THR A 47 -4.43 -4.64 0.33
N SER A 48 -5.76 -4.77 0.29
CA SER A 48 -6.66 -4.06 1.22
C SER A 48 -6.47 -4.50 2.68
N LEU A 49 -6.22 -5.80 2.91
CA LEU A 49 -5.91 -6.32 4.26
C LEU A 49 -4.58 -5.75 4.75
N ILE A 50 -3.55 -5.73 3.90
CA ILE A 50 -2.26 -5.13 4.25
C ILE A 50 -2.40 -3.64 4.53
N THR A 51 -3.15 -2.90 3.71
CA THR A 51 -3.45 -1.47 3.93
C THR A 51 -4.08 -1.25 5.30
N LEU A 52 -5.05 -2.09 5.68
CA LEU A 52 -5.71 -2.04 6.98
C LEU A 52 -4.75 -2.36 8.13
N VAL A 53 -3.90 -3.38 7.99
CA VAL A 53 -2.91 -3.77 9.02
C VAL A 53 -1.89 -2.66 9.24
N ILE A 54 -1.36 -2.06 8.16
CA ILE A 54 -0.41 -0.95 8.27
C ILE A 54 -1.11 0.27 8.89
N GLY A 55 -2.31 0.62 8.43
CA GLY A 55 -3.07 1.75 8.97
C GLY A 55 -3.41 1.56 10.45
N TYR A 56 -3.79 0.34 10.86
CA TYR A 56 -3.98 0.01 12.28
C TYR A 56 -2.70 0.18 13.09
N TYR A 57 -1.55 -0.28 12.58
CA TYR A 57 -0.26 -0.14 13.23
C TYR A 57 0.18 1.33 13.41
N LEU A 58 -0.12 2.16 12.41
CA LEU A 58 0.12 3.62 12.44
C LEU A 58 -1.02 4.41 13.12
N ARG A 59 -2.03 3.71 13.67
CA ARG A 59 -3.20 4.29 14.34
C ARG A 59 -3.95 5.31 13.49
N CYS A 60 -4.09 5.01 12.20
CA CYS A 60 -4.83 5.86 11.28
C CYS A 60 -6.31 5.95 11.69
N THR A 61 -6.89 7.13 11.51
CA THR A 61 -8.32 7.39 11.67
C THR A 61 -9.12 6.70 10.56
N ALA A 62 -10.43 6.59 10.74
CA ALA A 62 -11.32 6.02 9.71
C ALA A 62 -11.23 6.81 8.39
N THR A 63 -11.14 8.13 8.45
CA THR A 63 -11.01 9.00 7.27
C THR A 63 -9.70 8.74 6.52
N GLU A 64 -8.58 8.64 7.24
CA GLU A 64 -7.28 8.30 6.65
C GLU A 64 -7.30 6.90 6.03
N LEU A 65 -7.94 5.92 6.66
CA LEU A 65 -8.08 4.57 6.12
C LEU A 65 -8.93 4.52 4.85
N VAL A 66 -9.99 5.33 4.76
CA VAL A 66 -10.79 5.46 3.52
C VAL A 66 -9.95 6.06 2.41
N LEU A 67 -9.18 7.11 2.69
CA LEU A 67 -8.26 7.70 1.73
C LEU A 67 -7.17 6.71 1.30
N ALA A 68 -6.54 6.03 2.25
CA ALA A 68 -5.52 5.01 2.01
C ALA A 68 -6.09 3.86 1.15
N SER A 69 -7.30 3.39 1.46
CA SER A 69 -7.97 2.34 0.69
C SER A 69 -8.31 2.79 -0.74
N THR A 70 -8.68 4.06 -0.90
CA THR A 70 -8.91 4.67 -2.22
C THR A 70 -7.62 4.71 -3.04
N VAL A 71 -6.53 5.19 -2.44
CA VAL A 71 -5.20 5.22 -3.06
C VAL A 71 -4.71 3.82 -3.40
N ASN A 72 -4.88 2.86 -2.49
CA ASN A 72 -4.57 1.44 -2.68
C ASN A 72 -5.23 0.88 -3.94
N PHE A 73 -6.51 1.22 -4.20
CA PHE A 73 -7.20 0.80 -5.42
C PHE A 73 -6.56 1.38 -6.68
N PHE A 74 -6.19 2.66 -6.67
CA PHE A 74 -5.50 3.31 -7.79
C PHE A 74 -4.08 2.78 -8.01
N CYS A 75 -3.46 2.17 -7.00
CA CYS A 75 -2.15 1.54 -7.11
C CYS A 75 -2.18 0.14 -7.75
N THR A 76 -3.34 -0.44 -8.04
CA THR A 76 -3.44 -1.79 -8.67
C THR A 76 -2.61 -1.93 -9.96
N PRO A 77 -2.62 -0.98 -10.92
CA PRO A 77 -1.75 -1.08 -12.10
C PRO A 77 -0.26 -1.03 -11.73
N LEU A 78 0.08 -0.22 -10.73
CA LEU A 78 1.43 -0.07 -10.23
C LEU A 78 1.92 -1.36 -9.52
N GLN A 79 1.02 -2.07 -8.84
CA GLN A 79 1.29 -3.39 -8.23
C GLN A 79 1.88 -4.36 -9.25
N PHE A 80 1.25 -4.50 -10.41
CA PHE A 80 1.71 -5.41 -11.47
C PHE A 80 3.00 -4.91 -12.14
N ALA A 81 3.13 -3.59 -12.34
CA ALA A 81 4.32 -3.01 -12.94
C ALA A 81 5.57 -3.16 -12.04
N LEU A 82 5.40 -3.06 -10.72
CA LEU A 82 6.51 -3.16 -9.76
C LEU A 82 6.84 -4.60 -9.34
N LEU A 83 5.98 -5.58 -9.65
CA LEU A 83 6.16 -6.96 -9.22
C LEU A 83 7.52 -7.55 -9.66
N PRO A 84 7.94 -7.42 -10.94
CA PRO A 84 9.28 -7.86 -11.36
C PRO A 84 10.39 -7.12 -10.60
N SER A 85 10.27 -5.80 -10.46
CA SER A 85 11.30 -4.97 -9.78
C SER A 85 11.50 -5.37 -8.33
N LEU A 86 10.41 -5.63 -7.59
CA LEU A 86 10.46 -6.11 -6.20
C LEU A 86 11.03 -7.52 -6.12
N ALA A 87 10.65 -8.42 -7.03
CA ALA A 87 11.21 -9.76 -7.09
C ALA A 87 12.72 -9.74 -7.36
N ARG A 88 13.17 -8.88 -8.28
CA ARG A 88 14.58 -8.70 -8.60
C ARG A 88 15.38 -8.13 -7.43
N LEU A 89 14.82 -7.19 -6.68
CA LEU A 89 15.45 -6.65 -5.48
C LEU A 89 15.76 -7.75 -4.46
N ALA A 90 14.77 -8.58 -4.14
CA ALA A 90 14.98 -9.71 -3.22
C ALA A 90 15.88 -10.79 -3.83
N GLY A 91 15.74 -11.07 -5.12
CA GLY A 91 16.57 -12.03 -5.84
C GLY A 91 18.06 -11.64 -5.82
N PHE A 92 18.36 -10.36 -6.00
CA PHE A 92 19.72 -9.83 -5.90
C PHE A 92 20.31 -10.02 -4.50
N LEU A 93 19.53 -9.73 -3.45
CA LEU A 93 19.94 -9.94 -2.05
C LEU A 93 20.13 -11.43 -1.70
N ALA A 94 19.34 -12.31 -2.31
CA ALA A 94 19.40 -13.76 -2.09
C ALA A 94 20.35 -14.50 -3.05
N GLN A 95 21.08 -13.79 -3.92
CA GLN A 95 21.91 -14.38 -4.97
C GLN A 95 21.16 -15.38 -5.88
N ALA A 96 19.86 -15.16 -6.08
CA ALA A 96 19.03 -15.96 -6.97
C ALA A 96 19.19 -15.49 -8.43
N GLU A 97 18.79 -16.33 -9.39
CA GLU A 97 18.75 -15.98 -10.81
C GLU A 97 17.71 -14.88 -11.07
N VAL A 98 18.19 -13.63 -11.12
CA VAL A 98 17.37 -12.43 -11.26
C VAL A 98 16.67 -12.37 -12.63
N ASP A 99 17.26 -12.99 -13.66
CA ASP A 99 16.76 -13.01 -15.03
C ASP A 99 15.46 -13.81 -15.18
N ALA A 100 15.20 -14.73 -14.25
CA ALA A 100 13.95 -15.48 -14.18
C ALA A 100 12.75 -14.59 -13.80
N PHE A 101 12.97 -13.39 -13.23
CA PHE A 101 11.92 -12.46 -12.81
C PHE A 101 11.63 -11.40 -13.87
N THR A 102 11.38 -11.84 -15.10
CA THR A 102 11.02 -10.97 -16.22
C THR A 102 9.77 -11.47 -16.91
N ALA A 103 9.02 -10.57 -17.55
CA ALA A 103 7.84 -10.95 -18.34
C ALA A 103 8.21 -11.94 -19.46
N HIS A 104 9.42 -11.83 -20.01
CA HIS A 104 9.93 -12.73 -21.02
C HIS A 104 10.15 -14.16 -20.48
N ALA A 105 10.81 -14.30 -19.32
CA ALA A 105 11.01 -15.60 -18.67
C ALA A 105 9.68 -16.26 -18.28
N LEU A 106 8.69 -15.45 -17.88
CA LEU A 106 7.36 -15.95 -17.57
C LEU A 106 6.61 -16.46 -18.80
N HIS A 107 6.71 -15.74 -19.93
CA HIS A 107 6.16 -16.17 -21.21
C HIS A 107 6.81 -17.46 -21.72
N GLU A 108 8.13 -17.59 -21.58
CA GLU A 108 8.84 -18.82 -21.96
C GLU A 108 8.45 -20.00 -21.05
N SER A 109 8.25 -19.76 -19.75
CA SER A 109 7.74 -20.77 -18.82
C SER A 109 6.35 -21.30 -19.21
N LEU A 110 5.51 -20.44 -19.81
CA LEU A 110 4.18 -20.83 -20.32
C LEU A 110 4.28 -21.82 -21.48
N ARG A 111 5.30 -21.68 -22.34
CA ARG A 111 5.54 -22.59 -23.48
C ARG A 111 6.00 -23.98 -23.03
N VAL A 112 6.73 -24.06 -21.93
CA VAL A 112 7.15 -25.36 -21.34
C VAL A 112 5.97 -26.08 -20.71
N GLY A 113 5.04 -25.34 -20.08
CA GLY A 113 3.79 -25.89 -19.58
C GLY A 113 3.18 -25.07 -18.44
N TYR A 114 1.87 -25.25 -18.24
CA TYR A 114 1.10 -24.51 -17.23
C TYR A 114 1.62 -24.69 -15.80
N THR A 115 2.06 -25.90 -15.43
CA THR A 115 2.58 -26.18 -14.09
C THR A 115 3.89 -25.43 -13.82
N THR A 116 4.78 -25.38 -14.81
CA THR A 116 6.04 -24.62 -14.75
C THR A 116 5.77 -23.12 -14.65
N PHE A 117 4.83 -22.60 -15.45
CA PHE A 117 4.39 -21.21 -15.38
C PHE A 117 3.86 -20.84 -13.98
N LEU A 118 2.95 -21.63 -13.41
CA LEU A 118 2.42 -21.37 -12.07
C LEU A 118 3.52 -21.39 -11.00
N ARG A 119 4.49 -22.29 -11.13
CA ARG A 119 5.66 -22.34 -10.23
C ARG A 119 6.54 -21.09 -10.37
N SER A 120 6.77 -20.60 -11.59
CA SER A 120 7.51 -19.36 -11.85
C SER A 120 6.78 -18.13 -11.32
N CYS A 121 5.46 -18.03 -11.53
CA CYS A 121 4.61 -17.00 -10.93
C CYS A 121 4.69 -17.01 -9.41
N GLY A 122 4.55 -18.20 -8.79
CA GLY A 122 4.64 -18.36 -7.35
C GLY A 122 5.99 -17.93 -6.78
N ARG A 123 7.08 -18.30 -7.44
CA ARG A 123 8.43 -17.82 -7.08
C ARG A 123 8.53 -16.30 -7.20
N MET A 124 8.07 -15.72 -8.30
CA MET A 124 8.12 -14.28 -8.53
C MET A 124 7.31 -13.50 -7.48
N ILE A 125 6.11 -13.97 -7.14
CA ILE A 125 5.30 -13.38 -6.06
C ILE A 125 6.03 -13.52 -4.71
N PHE A 126 6.58 -14.69 -4.40
CA PHE A 126 7.31 -14.90 -3.14
C PHE A 126 8.50 -13.95 -2.99
N TYR A 127 9.38 -13.86 -4.00
CA TYR A 127 10.51 -12.93 -3.96
C TYR A 127 10.05 -11.48 -3.94
N ALA A 128 8.99 -11.12 -4.68
CA ALA A 128 8.42 -9.78 -4.61
C ALA A 128 7.91 -9.46 -3.20
N THR A 129 7.27 -10.42 -2.51
CA THR A 129 6.77 -10.22 -1.13
C THR A 129 7.94 -9.96 -0.18
N VAL A 130 9.02 -10.72 -0.29
CA VAL A 130 10.25 -10.49 0.49
C VAL A 130 10.83 -9.11 0.19
N GLY A 131 10.95 -8.74 -1.09
CA GLY A 131 11.45 -7.43 -1.52
C GLY A 131 10.58 -6.27 -1.03
N TRP A 132 9.26 -6.47 -1.03
CA TRP A 132 8.30 -5.53 -0.46
C TRP A 132 8.55 -5.32 1.03
N PHE A 133 8.78 -6.37 1.83
CA PHE A 133 9.09 -6.22 3.26
C PHE A 133 10.35 -5.39 3.50
N PHE A 134 11.40 -5.59 2.69
CA PHE A 134 12.63 -4.79 2.78
C PHE A 134 12.38 -3.29 2.56
N VAL A 135 11.43 -2.92 1.72
CA VAL A 135 11.10 -1.51 1.44
C VAL A 135 10.06 -0.97 2.42
N ALA A 136 9.00 -1.74 2.68
CA ALA A 136 7.87 -1.32 3.48
C ALA A 136 8.21 -1.17 4.96
N ILE A 137 8.99 -2.08 5.54
CA ILE A 137 9.34 -2.03 6.97
C ILE A 137 10.06 -0.72 7.33
N PRO A 138 11.14 -0.32 6.64
CA PRO A 138 11.79 0.97 6.90
C PRO A 138 10.84 2.17 6.74
N ILE A 139 10.02 2.19 5.69
CA ILE A 139 9.10 3.31 5.45
C ILE A 139 8.07 3.41 6.58
N VAL A 140 7.47 2.30 6.99
CA VAL A 140 6.50 2.27 8.10
C VAL A 140 7.17 2.71 9.42
N MET A 141 8.42 2.32 9.66
CA MET A 141 9.17 2.76 10.84
C MET A 141 9.43 4.27 10.82
N VAL A 142 9.80 4.84 9.66
CA VAL A 142 10.01 6.28 9.49
C VAL A 142 8.70 7.03 9.70
N LEU A 143 7.60 6.60 9.07
CA LEU A 143 6.28 7.21 9.25
C LEU A 143 5.86 7.22 10.71
N ARG A 144 6.03 6.11 11.42
CA ARG A 144 5.71 6.02 12.86
C ARG A 144 6.58 6.96 13.70
N SER A 145 7.86 7.09 13.37
CA SER A 145 8.77 7.99 14.06
C SER A 145 8.38 9.44 13.85
N VAL A 146 8.03 9.82 12.61
CA VAL A 146 7.55 11.17 12.27
C VAL A 146 6.25 11.49 13.00
N GLN A 147 5.27 10.59 13.00
CA GLN A 147 4.01 10.78 13.73
C GLN A 147 4.25 10.99 15.23
N ARG A 148 5.13 10.20 15.86
CA ARG A 148 5.49 10.37 17.27
C ARG A 148 6.14 11.73 17.54
N CYS A 149 7.05 12.18 16.67
CA CYS A 149 7.69 13.48 16.78
C CYS A 149 6.69 14.64 16.66
N ILE A 150 5.73 14.56 15.75
CA ILE A 150 4.68 15.57 15.58
C ILE A 150 3.77 15.62 16.81
N LEU A 151 3.33 14.46 17.30
CA LEU A 151 2.49 14.37 18.50
C LEU A 151 3.19 14.96 19.73
N HIS A 152 4.47 14.62 19.94
CA HIS A 152 5.25 15.15 21.05
C HIS A 152 5.42 16.68 20.98
N ARG A 153 5.60 17.24 19.78
CA ARG A 153 5.67 18.70 19.59
C ARG A 153 4.36 19.41 19.94
N HIS A 154 3.20 18.83 19.59
CA HIS A 154 1.91 19.42 19.93
C HIS A 154 1.63 19.42 21.43
N VAL A 155 1.97 18.33 22.14
CA VAL A 155 1.82 18.26 23.60
C VAL A 155 2.68 19.31 24.31
N HIS A 156 3.92 19.53 23.85
CA HIS A 156 4.80 20.53 24.46
C HIS A 156 4.34 21.97 24.25
N LYS A 157 3.69 22.28 23.11
CA LYS A 157 3.11 23.61 22.88
C LYS A 157 1.91 23.88 23.78
N GLY A 158 1.05 22.87 24.00
CA GLY A 158 -0.12 23.03 24.88
C GLY A 158 0.19 23.14 26.38
N MET A 159 1.41 22.81 26.82
CA MET A 159 1.85 23.04 28.21
C MET A 159 2.56 24.38 28.42
N ALA A 160 2.91 25.08 27.33
CA ALA A 160 3.56 26.38 27.39
C ALA A 160 2.57 27.56 27.34
N GLU A 161 1.29 27.27 27.09
CA GLU A 161 0.15 28.20 27.19
C GLU A 161 -0.53 28.05 28.56
#